data_AF-A0A4Y3FPK9-F1
#
_entry.id   AF-A0A4Y3FPK9-F1
#
_cell.length_a   1.000
_cell.length_b   1.000
_cell.length_c   1.000
_cell.angle_alpha   90.00
_cell.angle_beta   90.00
_cell.angle_gamma   90.00
#
_symmetry.space_group_name_H-M   'P 1'
#
loop_
_entity.id
_entity.type
_entity.pdbx_description
1 polymer ?
#
loop_
_entity_poly.entity_id
_entity_poly.type
_entity_poly.pdbx_seq_one_letter_code
_entity_poly.pdbx_strand_id
1 'polypeptide(L)'
;MPLLSGSGRVIAEELLNKKDPNTIKAFLGRHINPNKLTFVVTGLYPSYPDIFMEFFGENIIHQFCLLHLNKRIVQDFPKKPSIEEPHTMHRLLNTFYNRGQELEVLGALAEKEKEKTQGDEEEYKAWLMKARSIFRAVVYEIKLKRRREKKNLEQRPYLKAVEIFKGLMDEIDSFDTKVHKRLRKIEKNWDRFTAFYFVPGAPATNNHIENYYSTSLKTHRKRQFRSDEGIENQMKQAGMLEGCKRTLLEVFYRFRPFLAPG
;
A
#
# COMPACT_ATOMS: atom_id res chain seq x y z
N MET A 1 7.96 13.81 6.14
CA MET A 1 6.95 13.06 6.90
C MET A 1 5.64 13.84 6.86
N PRO A 2 4.63 13.37 6.12
CA PRO A 2 3.31 13.96 6.11
C PRO A 2 2.40 13.35 7.18
N LEU A 3 1.47 14.15 7.67
CA LEU A 3 0.38 13.77 8.56
C LEU A 3 -0.92 14.33 7.98
N LEU A 4 -1.86 13.43 7.67
CA LEU A 4 -3.15 13.78 7.11
C LEU A 4 -4.26 13.34 8.08
N SER A 5 -5.32 14.13 8.13
CA SER A 5 -6.57 13.75 8.79
C SER A 5 -7.31 12.67 8.01
N GLY A 6 -8.33 12.06 8.63
CA GLY A 6 -9.19 11.05 7.98
C GLY A 6 -9.91 11.53 6.71
N SER A 7 -10.11 12.84 6.55
CA SER A 7 -10.68 13.44 5.33
C SER A 7 -9.65 13.68 4.22
N GLY A 8 -8.38 13.38 4.47
CA GLY A 8 -7.27 13.64 3.56
C GLY A 8 -6.74 15.07 3.60
N ARG A 9 -7.24 15.93 4.50
CA ARG A 9 -6.65 17.25 4.74
C ARG A 9 -5.32 17.10 5.45
N VAL A 10 -4.28 17.76 4.94
CA VAL A 10 -2.94 17.81 5.56
C VAL A 10 -3.04 18.54 6.90
N ILE A 11 -2.60 17.87 7.96
CA ILE A 11 -2.45 18.43 9.31
C ILE A 11 -1.06 19.05 9.43
N ALA A 12 -0.02 18.31 9.03
CA ALA A 12 1.36 18.74 9.06
C ALA A 12 2.19 18.01 8.00
N GLU A 13 3.26 18.64 7.52
CA GLU A 13 4.27 18.01 6.67
C GLU A 13 5.63 18.61 6.97
N GLU A 14 6.61 17.77 7.33
CA GLU A 14 7.96 18.22 7.67
C GLU A 14 9.02 17.36 6.96
N LEU A 15 10.08 17.97 6.43
CA LEU A 15 11.25 17.24 5.96
C LEU A 15 12.19 17.00 7.13
N LEU A 16 12.59 15.74 7.33
CA LEU A 16 13.37 15.31 8.47
C LEU A 16 14.54 14.48 7.96
N ASN A 17 15.74 14.82 8.41
CA ASN A 17 16.99 14.20 7.96
C ASN A 17 17.14 12.75 8.45
N LYS A 18 16.37 12.36 9.46
CA LYS A 18 16.38 11.01 10.05
C LYS A 18 14.96 10.55 10.34
N LYS A 19 14.76 9.25 10.24
CA LYS A 19 13.50 8.58 10.59
C LYS A 19 13.72 7.64 11.77
N ASP A 20 14.09 8.22 12.91
CA ASP A 20 14.27 7.52 14.18
C ASP A 20 13.07 7.76 15.14
N PRO A 21 12.91 6.94 16.19
CA PRO A 21 11.83 7.08 17.18
C PRO A 21 11.67 8.47 17.78
N ASN A 22 12.77 9.13 18.17
CA ASN A 22 12.71 10.43 18.83
C ASN A 22 12.25 11.51 17.86
N THR A 23 12.75 11.48 16.63
CA THR A 23 12.31 12.38 15.57
C THR A 23 10.82 12.23 15.27
N ILE A 24 10.30 11.00 15.24
CA ILE A 24 8.86 10.74 15.02
C ILE A 24 8.04 11.25 16.22
N LYS A 25 8.42 10.96 17.46
CA LYS A 25 7.72 11.43 18.67
C LYS A 25 7.70 12.95 18.76
N ALA A 26 8.83 13.61 18.49
CA ALA A 26 8.92 15.07 18.49
C ALA A 26 7.97 15.69 17.46
N PHE A 27 7.88 15.10 16.26
CA PHE A 27 6.92 15.53 15.25
C PHE A 27 5.47 15.35 15.72
N LEU A 28 5.12 14.18 16.27
CA LEU A 28 3.75 13.95 16.75
C LEU A 28 3.39 14.92 17.88
N GLY A 29 4.29 15.17 18.84
CA GLY A 29 4.07 16.06 19.97
C GLY A 29 3.80 17.51 19.59
N ARG A 30 4.25 17.96 18.41
CA ARG A 30 3.94 19.30 17.90
C ARG A 30 2.52 19.43 17.35
N HIS A 31 1.93 18.33 16.87
CA HIS A 31 0.74 18.37 16.01
C HIS A 31 -0.45 17.58 16.54
N ILE A 32 -0.25 16.70 17.52
CA ILE A 32 -1.27 15.76 18.00
C ILE A 32 -1.26 15.72 19.53
N ASN A 33 -2.45 15.78 20.13
CA ASN A 33 -2.63 15.59 21.56
C ASN A 33 -2.64 14.07 21.87
N PRO A 34 -1.64 13.55 22.62
CA PRO A 34 -1.56 12.12 22.94
C PRO A 34 -2.66 11.62 23.87
N ASN A 35 -3.33 12.52 24.61
CA ASN A 35 -4.38 12.16 25.56
C ASN A 35 -5.75 11.93 24.91
N LYS A 36 -5.85 12.08 23.58
CA LYS A 36 -7.08 11.86 22.83
C LYS A 36 -7.00 10.53 22.10
N LEU A 37 -8.03 9.69 22.28
CA LEU A 37 -8.17 8.46 21.51
C LEU A 37 -8.07 8.76 20.01
N THR A 38 -7.06 8.20 19.36
CA THR A 38 -6.73 8.49 17.97
C THR A 38 -6.64 7.20 17.17
N PHE A 39 -7.29 7.14 16.00
CA PHE A 39 -7.08 6.09 15.01
C PHE A 39 -6.00 6.52 14.03
N VAL A 40 -4.94 5.72 13.87
CA VAL A 40 -3.80 6.05 13.00
C VAL A 40 -3.55 4.93 12.00
N VAL A 41 -3.49 5.29 10.71
CA VAL A 41 -3.04 4.38 9.64
C VAL A 41 -1.62 4.72 9.22
N THR A 42 -0.70 3.77 9.29
CA THR A 42 0.67 3.95 8.82
C THR A 42 1.13 2.90 7.81
N GLY A 43 2.24 3.16 7.12
CA GLY A 43 2.97 2.12 6.40
C GLY A 43 3.58 1.08 7.35
N LEU A 44 4.30 0.11 6.80
CA LEU A 44 4.80 -1.07 7.56
C LEU A 44 6.17 -0.85 8.22
N TYR A 45 6.44 0.34 8.75
CA TYR A 45 7.71 0.59 9.45
C TYR A 45 7.70 -0.15 10.80
N PRO A 46 8.69 -1.03 11.07
CA PRO A 46 8.62 -1.95 12.21
C PRO A 46 8.51 -1.27 13.58
N SER A 47 9.10 -0.09 13.76
CA SER A 47 9.13 0.59 15.06
C SER A 47 7.88 1.44 15.34
N TYR A 48 6.95 1.60 14.39
CA TYR A 48 5.74 2.40 14.64
C TYR A 48 4.91 1.92 15.84
N PRO A 49 4.66 0.61 16.03
CA PRO A 49 3.92 0.13 17.19
C PRO A 49 4.51 0.61 18.51
N ASP A 50 5.83 0.44 18.71
CA ASP A 50 6.49 0.81 19.96
C ASP A 50 6.50 2.33 20.14
N ILE A 51 6.82 3.07 19.08
CA ILE A 51 6.79 4.55 19.08
C ILE A 51 5.41 5.08 19.47
N PHE A 52 4.34 4.50 18.91
CA PHE A 52 2.98 4.94 19.19
C PHE A 52 2.50 4.53 20.57
N MET A 53 2.88 3.34 21.06
CA MET A 53 2.59 2.94 22.42
C MET A 53 3.27 3.88 23.43
N GLU A 54 4.54 4.21 23.22
CA GLU A 54 5.26 5.17 24.06
C GLU A 54 4.64 6.59 24.02
N PHE A 55 4.13 7.02 22.87
CA PHE A 55 3.62 8.39 22.70
C PHE A 55 2.16 8.56 23.13
N PHE A 56 1.27 7.64 22.75
CA PHE A 56 -0.17 7.73 22.99
C PHE A 56 -0.63 6.91 24.21
N GLY A 57 0.16 5.95 24.69
CA GLY A 57 -0.28 4.96 25.66
C GLY A 57 -1.48 4.16 25.13
N GLU A 58 -2.53 4.04 25.95
CA GLU A 58 -3.77 3.34 25.58
C GLU A 58 -4.69 4.14 24.64
N ASN A 59 -4.38 5.42 24.38
CA ASN A 59 -5.21 6.30 23.56
C ASN A 59 -4.98 6.12 22.04
N ILE A 60 -4.59 4.92 21.60
CA ILE A 60 -4.26 4.64 20.20
C ILE A 60 -4.95 3.40 19.67
N ILE A 61 -5.55 3.54 18.49
CA ILE A 61 -5.90 2.40 17.65
C ILE A 61 -5.00 2.47 16.42
N HIS A 62 -4.00 1.59 16.37
CA HIS A 62 -3.00 1.57 15.31
C HIS A 62 -3.35 0.56 14.22
N GLN A 63 -3.51 1.04 13.00
CA GLN A 63 -3.70 0.25 11.79
C GLN A 63 -2.47 0.33 10.87
N PHE A 64 -2.04 -0.81 10.35
CA PHE A 64 -1.14 -0.89 9.22
C PHE A 64 -1.90 -0.81 7.90
N CYS A 65 -1.36 -0.05 6.95
CA CYS A 65 -1.97 0.19 5.65
C CYS A 65 -1.98 -1.08 4.79
N LEU A 66 -3.19 -1.53 4.40
CA LEU A 66 -3.36 -2.70 3.53
C LEU A 66 -2.76 -2.51 2.13
N LEU A 67 -2.69 -1.27 1.61
CA LEU A 67 -2.04 -1.02 0.32
C LEU A 67 -0.53 -1.31 0.38
N HIS A 68 0.12 -0.97 1.49
CA HIS A 68 1.53 -1.28 1.68
C HIS A 68 1.74 -2.78 1.86
N LEU A 69 0.82 -3.48 2.53
CA LEU A 69 0.83 -4.94 2.60
C LEU A 69 0.70 -5.56 1.20
N ASN A 70 -0.28 -5.14 0.40
CA ASN A 70 -0.47 -5.63 -0.96
C ASN A 70 0.76 -5.40 -1.84
N LYS A 71 1.40 -4.22 -1.74
CA LYS A 71 2.66 -3.94 -2.45
C LYS A 71 3.78 -4.91 -2.04
N ARG A 72 3.88 -5.23 -0.75
CA ARG A 72 4.87 -6.19 -0.25
C ARG A 72 4.58 -7.61 -0.70
N ILE A 73 3.31 -8.04 -0.69
CA ILE A 73 2.89 -9.35 -1.22
C ILE A 73 3.31 -9.47 -2.69
N VAL A 74 2.96 -8.49 -3.54
CA VAL A 74 3.31 -8.52 -4.97
C VAL A 74 4.83 -8.55 -5.19
N GLN A 75 5.62 -7.88 -4.33
CA GLN A 75 7.09 -7.88 -4.40
C GLN A 75 7.74 -9.21 -4.03
N ASP A 76 7.03 -10.10 -3.33
CA ASP A 76 7.58 -11.39 -2.93
C ASP A 76 7.70 -12.35 -4.14
N PHE A 77 6.92 -12.13 -5.20
CA PHE A 77 6.84 -12.94 -6.43
C PHE A 77 7.74 -12.42 -7.57
N PRO A 78 8.19 -13.28 -8.50
CA PRO A 78 9.06 -12.86 -9.61
C PRO A 78 8.31 -12.08 -10.69
N LYS A 79 9.07 -11.33 -11.51
CA LYS A 79 8.52 -10.48 -12.59
C LYS A 79 7.97 -11.26 -13.78
N LYS A 80 8.45 -12.48 -14.01
CA LYS A 80 8.02 -13.38 -15.09
C LYS A 80 7.55 -14.71 -14.47
N PRO A 81 6.43 -14.70 -13.74
CA PRO A 81 6.05 -15.81 -12.89
C PRO A 81 5.33 -16.93 -13.65
N SER A 82 5.31 -18.18 -13.18
CA SER A 82 4.37 -19.21 -13.69
C SER A 82 2.90 -18.74 -13.54
N ILE A 83 1.89 -19.54 -13.85
CA ILE A 83 0.50 -19.22 -13.49
C ILE A 83 0.22 -19.55 -12.02
N GLU A 84 0.86 -20.58 -11.46
CA GLU A 84 0.71 -20.94 -10.04
C GLU A 84 1.13 -19.80 -9.08
N GLU A 85 2.21 -19.09 -9.41
CA GLU A 85 2.70 -17.96 -8.61
C GLU A 85 1.70 -16.78 -8.49
N PRO A 86 1.13 -16.21 -9.58
CA PRO A 86 0.08 -15.21 -9.49
C PRO A 86 -1.21 -15.78 -8.91
N HIS A 87 -1.51 -17.08 -9.08
CA HIS A 87 -2.62 -17.74 -8.38
C HIS A 87 -2.43 -17.63 -6.86
N THR A 88 -1.30 -18.11 -6.33
CA THR A 88 -0.93 -17.97 -4.91
C THR A 88 -0.92 -16.51 -4.45
N MET A 89 -0.30 -15.60 -5.21
CA MET A 89 -0.32 -14.17 -4.91
C MET A 89 -1.74 -13.62 -4.76
N HIS A 90 -2.66 -13.99 -5.66
CA HIS A 90 -4.05 -13.54 -5.58
C HIS A 90 -4.79 -14.17 -4.40
N ARG A 91 -4.46 -15.42 -4.00
CA ARG A 91 -5.03 -16.02 -2.78
C ARG A 91 -4.68 -15.18 -1.55
N LEU A 92 -3.43 -14.72 -1.43
CA LEU A 92 -3.00 -13.81 -0.35
C LEU A 92 -3.75 -12.46 -0.42
N LEU A 93 -3.77 -11.83 -1.61
CA LEU A 93 -4.45 -10.54 -1.83
C LEU A 93 -5.97 -10.62 -1.60
N ASN A 94 -6.55 -11.82 -1.73
CA ASN A 94 -7.98 -12.08 -1.54
C ASN A 94 -8.43 -12.01 -0.09
N THR A 95 -7.50 -12.01 0.87
CA THR A 95 -7.81 -11.98 2.31
C THR A 95 -8.66 -10.77 2.68
N PHE A 96 -8.24 -9.57 2.30
CA PHE A 96 -8.93 -8.33 2.70
C PHE A 96 -9.82 -7.73 1.62
N TYR A 97 -9.57 -8.06 0.36
CA TYR A 97 -10.31 -7.53 -0.78
C TYR A 97 -10.74 -8.65 -1.70
N ASN A 98 -11.97 -8.61 -2.21
CA ASN A 98 -12.51 -9.66 -3.05
C ASN A 98 -11.77 -9.74 -4.40
N ARG A 99 -11.08 -10.87 -4.62
CA ARG A 99 -10.37 -11.24 -5.85
C ARG A 99 -10.97 -12.51 -6.50
N GLY A 100 -12.22 -12.84 -6.18
CA GLY A 100 -12.84 -14.12 -6.57
C GLY A 100 -12.83 -14.34 -8.09
N GLN A 101 -13.16 -13.31 -8.87
CA GLN A 101 -13.13 -13.39 -10.34
C GLN A 101 -11.72 -13.60 -10.88
N GLU A 102 -10.73 -12.89 -10.34
CA GLU A 102 -9.33 -13.09 -10.72
C GLU A 102 -8.85 -14.52 -10.35
N LEU A 103 -9.25 -15.02 -9.18
CA LEU A 103 -8.89 -16.36 -8.70
C LEU A 103 -9.51 -17.49 -9.53
N GLU A 104 -10.77 -17.36 -9.94
CA GLU A 104 -11.45 -18.35 -10.78
C GLU A 104 -10.69 -18.56 -12.10
N VAL A 105 -10.29 -17.48 -12.76
CA VAL A 105 -9.52 -17.54 -14.00
C VAL A 105 -8.12 -18.09 -13.77
N LEU A 106 -7.45 -17.68 -12.70
CA LEU A 106 -6.11 -18.18 -12.37
C LEU A 106 -6.12 -19.67 -12.03
N GLY A 107 -7.11 -20.15 -11.28
CA GLY A 107 -7.26 -21.58 -10.97
C GLY A 107 -7.42 -22.41 -12.24
N ALA A 108 -8.29 -21.98 -13.16
CA ALA A 108 -8.48 -22.67 -14.44
C ALA A 108 -7.20 -22.67 -15.32
N LEU A 109 -6.41 -21.59 -15.28
CA LEU A 109 -5.13 -21.52 -15.99
C LEU A 109 -4.04 -22.35 -15.29
N ALA A 110 -4.03 -22.43 -13.96
CA ALA A 110 -3.06 -23.19 -13.18
C ALA A 110 -3.23 -24.71 -13.39
N GLU A 111 -4.46 -25.21 -13.47
CA GLU A 111 -4.68 -26.62 -13.82
C GLU A 111 -4.17 -26.94 -15.24
N LYS A 112 -4.41 -26.04 -16.20
CA LYS A 112 -3.85 -26.19 -17.57
C LYS A 112 -2.32 -26.11 -17.61
N GLU A 113 -1.71 -25.35 -16.70
CA GLU A 113 -0.25 -25.26 -16.59
C GLU A 113 0.35 -26.63 -16.24
N LYS A 114 -0.29 -27.38 -15.33
CA LYS A 114 0.16 -28.72 -14.92
C LYS A 114 0.19 -29.70 -16.10
N GLU A 115 -0.82 -29.66 -16.96
CA GLU A 115 -0.89 -30.47 -18.19
C GLU A 115 0.21 -30.08 -19.19
N LYS A 116 0.51 -28.78 -19.31
CA LYS A 116 1.49 -28.25 -20.27
C LYS A 116 2.94 -28.42 -19.86
N THR A 117 3.21 -28.55 -18.56
CA THR A 117 4.59 -28.70 -18.03
C THR A 117 5.22 -30.04 -18.42
N GLN A 118 4.44 -31.01 -18.91
CA GLN A 118 4.93 -32.32 -19.37
C GLN A 118 5.32 -32.34 -20.86
N GLY A 119 5.20 -31.21 -21.57
CA GLY A 119 5.46 -31.09 -23.01
C GLY A 119 6.81 -30.43 -23.36
N ASP A 120 6.90 -29.97 -24.61
CA ASP A 120 8.07 -29.24 -25.13
C ASP A 120 8.27 -27.87 -24.44
N GLU A 121 9.52 -27.50 -24.17
CA GLU A 121 9.86 -26.29 -23.42
C GLU A 121 9.48 -24.99 -24.16
N GLU A 122 9.64 -24.97 -25.49
CA GLU A 122 9.27 -23.80 -26.30
C GLU A 122 7.75 -23.68 -26.44
N GLU A 123 7.05 -24.80 -26.60
CA GLU A 123 5.58 -24.82 -26.54
C GLU A 123 5.07 -24.29 -25.19
N TYR A 124 5.69 -24.73 -24.08
CA TYR A 124 5.34 -24.27 -22.74
C TYR A 124 5.57 -22.76 -22.57
N LYS A 125 6.72 -22.23 -23.00
CA LYS A 125 7.00 -20.78 -22.95
C LYS A 125 5.98 -19.98 -23.76
N ALA A 126 5.68 -20.43 -24.98
CA ALA A 126 4.69 -19.79 -25.84
C ALA A 126 3.30 -19.79 -25.21
N TRP A 127 2.88 -20.92 -24.66
CA TRP A 127 1.62 -21.06 -23.94
C TRP A 127 1.56 -20.13 -22.72
N LEU A 128 2.61 -20.10 -21.90
CA LEU A 128 2.68 -19.29 -20.68
C LEU A 128 2.59 -17.78 -21.00
N MET A 129 3.23 -17.33 -22.07
CA MET A 129 3.08 -15.94 -22.55
C MET A 129 1.62 -15.61 -22.91
N LYS A 130 0.93 -16.53 -23.59
CA LYS A 130 -0.48 -16.38 -23.97
C LYS A 130 -1.40 -16.40 -22.74
N ALA A 131 -1.22 -17.34 -21.83
CA ALA A 131 -1.98 -17.44 -20.59
C ALA A 131 -1.86 -16.17 -19.72
N ARG A 132 -0.63 -15.66 -19.54
CA ARG A 132 -0.40 -14.39 -18.84
C ARG A 132 -1.08 -13.21 -19.55
N SER A 133 -1.12 -13.21 -20.89
CA SER A 133 -1.80 -12.16 -21.66
C SER A 133 -3.32 -12.19 -21.46
N ILE A 134 -3.91 -13.39 -21.50
CA ILE A 134 -5.34 -13.60 -21.23
C ILE A 134 -5.69 -13.10 -19.82
N PHE A 135 -4.92 -13.49 -18.81
CA PHE A 135 -5.16 -13.05 -17.44
C PHE A 135 -5.06 -11.52 -17.29
N ARG A 136 -4.07 -10.88 -17.93
CA ARG A 136 -3.96 -9.41 -17.92
C ARG A 136 -5.19 -8.74 -18.55
N ALA A 137 -5.73 -9.28 -19.63
CA ALA A 137 -6.93 -8.76 -20.27
C ALA A 137 -8.14 -8.86 -19.33
N VAL A 138 -8.32 -10.01 -18.66
CA VAL A 138 -9.39 -10.20 -17.67
C VAL A 138 -9.28 -9.17 -16.53
N VAL A 139 -8.11 -9.02 -15.91
CA VAL A 139 -7.89 -8.06 -14.82
C VAL A 139 -8.21 -6.62 -15.28
N TYR A 140 -7.85 -6.29 -16.53
CA TYR A 140 -8.15 -4.99 -17.12
C TYR A 140 -9.66 -4.76 -17.27
N GLU A 141 -10.40 -5.73 -17.79
CA GLU A 141 -11.86 -5.64 -17.93
C GLU A 141 -12.59 -5.53 -16.58
N ILE A 142 -12.19 -6.33 -15.59
CA ILE A 142 -12.74 -6.25 -14.22
C ILE A 142 -12.51 -4.83 -13.65
N LYS A 143 -11.30 -4.29 -13.84
CA LYS A 143 -10.97 -2.92 -13.41
C LYS A 143 -11.81 -1.87 -14.15
N LEU A 144 -12.00 -2.00 -15.46
CA LEU A 144 -12.82 -1.08 -16.25
C LEU A 144 -14.27 -1.10 -15.79
N LYS A 145 -14.85 -2.28 -15.59
CA LYS A 145 -16.21 -2.44 -15.08
C LYS A 145 -16.39 -1.72 -13.74
N ARG A 146 -15.51 -1.96 -12.77
CA ARG A 146 -15.52 -1.24 -11.48
C ARG A 146 -15.46 0.27 -11.63
N ARG A 147 -14.62 0.78 -12.54
CA ARG A 147 -14.50 2.22 -12.81
C ARG A 147 -15.77 2.81 -13.42
N ARG A 148 -16.39 2.14 -14.39
CA ARG A 148 -17.66 2.58 -15.01
C ARG A 148 -18.78 2.65 -13.97
N GLU A 149 -18.78 1.70 -13.04
CA GLU A 149 -19.73 1.66 -11.92
C GLU A 149 -19.34 2.61 -10.76
N LYS A 150 -18.23 3.33 -10.85
CA LYS A 150 -17.67 4.18 -9.77
C LYS A 150 -17.49 3.44 -8.43
N LYS A 151 -17.20 2.14 -8.50
CA LYS A 151 -16.96 1.29 -7.33
C LYS A 151 -15.48 1.07 -7.09
N ASN A 152 -15.12 1.00 -5.81
CA ASN A 152 -13.82 0.51 -5.38
C ASN A 152 -13.77 -1.02 -5.44
N LEU A 153 -12.58 -1.58 -5.29
CA LEU A 153 -12.44 -3.01 -5.02
C LEU A 153 -13.18 -3.35 -3.73
N GLU A 154 -14.05 -4.35 -3.78
CA GLU A 154 -14.87 -4.75 -2.64
C GLU A 154 -13.98 -5.22 -1.48
N GLN A 155 -14.16 -4.60 -0.32
CA GLN A 155 -13.51 -5.02 0.91
C GLN A 155 -14.31 -6.15 1.55
N ARG A 156 -13.64 -7.23 1.95
CA ARG A 156 -14.32 -8.38 2.55
C ARG A 156 -14.85 -8.04 3.95
N PRO A 157 -15.97 -8.63 4.38
CA PRO A 157 -16.35 -8.64 5.79
C PRO A 157 -15.28 -9.31 6.66
N TYR A 158 -15.17 -8.89 7.93
CA TYR A 158 -14.14 -9.40 8.86
C TYR A 158 -14.13 -10.93 8.96
N LEU A 159 -15.29 -11.56 9.16
CA LEU A 159 -15.40 -13.02 9.28
C LEU A 159 -14.89 -13.75 8.02
N LYS A 160 -15.14 -13.21 6.84
CA LYS A 160 -14.62 -13.77 5.58
C LYS A 160 -13.11 -13.56 5.44
N ALA A 161 -12.57 -12.44 5.89
CA ALA A 161 -11.11 -12.25 5.93
C ALA A 161 -10.44 -13.25 6.88
N VAL A 162 -11.03 -13.51 8.04
CA VAL A 162 -10.55 -14.53 9.00
C VAL A 162 -10.60 -15.92 8.39
N GLU A 163 -11.73 -16.31 7.79
CA GLU A 163 -11.90 -17.63 7.14
C GLU A 163 -10.83 -17.86 6.06
N ILE A 164 -10.65 -16.91 5.16
CA ILE A 164 -9.65 -17.00 4.08
C ILE A 164 -8.23 -17.06 4.64
N PHE A 165 -7.92 -16.23 5.64
CA PHE A 165 -6.59 -16.22 6.24
C PHE A 165 -6.28 -17.52 6.97
N LYS A 166 -7.25 -18.08 7.70
CA LYS A 166 -7.11 -19.40 8.33
C LYS A 166 -6.81 -20.49 7.30
N GLY A 167 -7.56 -20.54 6.19
CA GLY A 167 -7.26 -21.51 5.11
C GLY A 167 -5.84 -21.36 4.55
N LEU A 168 -5.33 -20.13 4.39
CA LEU A 168 -3.94 -19.91 4.00
C LEU A 168 -2.92 -20.37 5.05
N MET A 169 -3.26 -20.26 6.33
CA MET A 169 -2.42 -20.71 7.44
C MET A 169 -2.45 -22.23 7.61
N ASP A 170 -3.56 -22.88 7.31
CA ASP A 170 -3.69 -24.35 7.34
C ASP A 170 -2.83 -25.01 6.25
N GLU A 171 -2.67 -24.33 5.10
CA GLU A 171 -1.84 -24.78 3.97
C GLU A 171 -0.41 -24.22 4.01
N ILE A 172 0.03 -23.63 5.13
CA ILE A 172 1.25 -22.81 5.19
C ILE A 172 2.51 -23.55 4.74
N ASP A 173 2.58 -24.85 5.01
CA ASP A 173 3.74 -25.71 4.69
C ASP A 173 3.82 -26.09 3.20
N SER A 174 2.75 -25.87 2.43
CA SER A 174 2.75 -26.06 0.98
C SER A 174 3.34 -24.87 0.20
N PHE A 175 3.51 -23.72 0.85
CA PHE A 175 3.99 -22.51 0.21
C PHE A 175 5.50 -22.35 0.30
N ASP A 176 6.05 -21.50 -0.59
CA ASP A 176 7.45 -21.13 -0.52
C ASP A 176 7.80 -20.32 0.75
N THR A 177 9.09 -20.26 1.06
CA THR A 177 9.63 -19.56 2.24
C THR A 177 9.26 -18.07 2.31
N LYS A 178 9.07 -17.38 1.18
CA LYS A 178 8.70 -15.96 1.17
C LYS A 178 7.22 -15.78 1.55
N VAL A 179 6.35 -16.61 0.97
CA VAL A 179 4.92 -16.64 1.29
C VAL A 179 4.72 -17.03 2.75
N HIS A 180 5.45 -18.05 3.24
CA HIS A 180 5.45 -18.43 4.65
C HIS A 180 5.79 -17.25 5.57
N LYS A 181 6.91 -16.56 5.30
CA LYS A 181 7.32 -15.37 6.07
C LYS A 181 6.28 -14.25 6.01
N ARG A 182 5.63 -14.07 4.85
CA ARG A 182 4.57 -13.06 4.67
C ARG A 182 3.35 -13.39 5.54
N LEU A 183 2.86 -14.62 5.50
CA LEU A 183 1.72 -15.08 6.28
C LEU A 183 1.99 -14.96 7.79
N ARG A 184 3.13 -15.44 8.27
CA ARG A 184 3.54 -15.27 9.68
C ARG A 184 3.63 -13.81 10.11
N LYS A 185 4.07 -12.92 9.22
CA LYS A 185 4.10 -11.48 9.50
C LYS A 185 2.69 -10.87 9.57
N ILE A 186 1.76 -11.34 8.73
CA ILE A 186 0.35 -10.94 8.79
C ILE A 186 -0.27 -11.44 10.09
N GLU A 187 -0.09 -12.71 10.44
CA GLU A 187 -0.57 -13.34 11.67
C GLU A 187 -0.11 -12.56 12.91
N LYS A 188 1.20 -12.32 13.04
CA LYS A 188 1.78 -11.55 14.17
C LYS A 188 1.18 -10.14 14.31
N ASN A 189 0.69 -9.54 13.22
CA ASN A 189 0.17 -8.17 13.21
C ASN A 189 -1.30 -8.11 12.83
N TRP A 190 -2.04 -9.21 13.01
CA TRP A 190 -3.41 -9.35 12.51
C TRP A 190 -4.33 -8.23 13.00
N ASP A 191 -4.27 -7.93 14.30
CA ASP A 191 -5.07 -6.86 14.91
C ASP A 191 -4.76 -5.50 14.28
N ARG A 192 -3.50 -5.23 13.95
CA ARG A 192 -3.10 -3.99 13.27
C ARG A 192 -3.47 -3.98 11.79
N PHE A 193 -3.67 -5.13 11.16
CA PHE A 193 -4.19 -5.18 9.79
C PHE A 193 -5.71 -5.14 9.73
N THR A 194 -6.41 -5.36 10.85
CA THR A 194 -7.87 -5.50 10.91
C THR A 194 -8.55 -4.46 11.80
N ALA A 195 -7.82 -3.59 12.50
CA ALA A 195 -8.38 -2.56 13.39
C ALA A 195 -9.47 -1.70 12.72
N PHE A 196 -9.36 -1.42 11.42
CA PHE A 196 -10.37 -0.66 10.68
C PHE A 196 -11.77 -1.32 10.68
N TYR A 197 -11.88 -2.64 10.85
CA TYR A 197 -13.19 -3.32 10.93
C TYR A 197 -13.97 -2.93 12.17
N PHE A 198 -13.29 -2.49 13.22
CA PHE A 198 -13.87 -2.23 14.54
C PHE A 198 -14.06 -0.74 14.81
N VAL A 199 -13.69 0.12 13.85
CA VAL A 199 -13.83 1.57 13.97
C VAL A 199 -14.68 2.09 12.81
N PRO A 200 -15.93 2.53 13.07
CA PRO A 200 -16.82 3.03 12.02
C PRO A 200 -16.18 4.15 11.19
N GLY A 201 -16.22 4.00 9.86
CA GLY A 201 -15.65 4.98 8.93
C GLY A 201 -14.12 5.02 8.88
N ALA A 202 -13.42 4.14 9.61
CA ALA A 202 -11.97 4.09 9.56
C ALA A 202 -11.45 3.57 8.22
N PRO A 203 -10.43 4.22 7.63
CA PRO A 203 -9.86 3.75 6.37
C PRO A 203 -8.92 2.57 6.61
N ALA A 204 -8.98 1.57 5.73
CA ALA A 204 -8.04 0.44 5.75
C ALA A 204 -6.68 0.76 5.08
N THR A 205 -6.58 1.91 4.42
CA THR A 205 -5.39 2.33 3.68
C THR A 205 -5.09 3.81 3.94
N ASN A 206 -3.85 4.20 3.68
CA ASN A 206 -3.46 5.61 3.66
C ASN A 206 -3.54 6.21 2.24
N ASN A 207 -4.53 5.79 1.44
CA ASN A 207 -4.69 6.20 0.04
C ASN A 207 -4.67 7.73 -0.15
N HIS A 208 -5.17 8.50 0.83
CA HIS A 208 -5.10 9.96 0.79
C HIS A 208 -3.67 10.50 0.72
N ILE A 209 -2.70 9.86 1.38
CA ILE A 209 -1.28 10.24 1.33
C ILE A 209 -0.70 9.92 -0.06
N GLU A 210 -1.01 8.76 -0.62
CA GLU A 210 -0.53 8.39 -1.96
C GLU A 210 -1.16 9.26 -3.05
N ASN A 211 -2.45 9.57 -2.92
CA ASN A 211 -3.14 10.52 -3.79
C ASN A 211 -2.51 11.91 -3.66
N TYR A 212 -2.29 12.39 -2.44
CA TYR A 212 -1.61 13.67 -2.19
C TYR A 212 -0.27 13.74 -2.94
N TYR A 213 0.60 12.74 -2.84
CA TYR A 213 1.87 12.77 -3.59
C TYR A 213 1.76 12.47 -5.08
N SER A 214 0.71 11.78 -5.55
CA SER A 214 0.53 11.50 -6.98
C SER A 214 -0.10 12.66 -7.74
N THR A 215 -1.05 13.37 -7.15
CA THR A 215 -1.66 14.58 -7.72
C THR A 215 -0.74 15.79 -7.61
N SER A 216 0.03 15.89 -6.53
CA SER A 216 0.88 17.06 -6.26
C SER A 216 2.25 17.00 -6.94
N LEU A 217 2.79 15.81 -7.22
CA LEU A 217 4.11 15.64 -7.83
C LEU A 217 4.02 14.92 -9.18
N LYS A 218 4.00 15.68 -10.29
CA LYS A 218 4.17 15.13 -11.64
C LYS A 218 5.51 14.37 -11.74
N THR A 219 5.57 13.33 -12.58
CA THR A 219 6.73 12.41 -12.71
C THR A 219 8.07 13.11 -12.98
N HIS A 220 8.08 14.23 -13.73
CA HIS A 220 9.31 15.00 -13.96
C HIS A 220 9.80 15.71 -12.68
N ARG A 221 8.88 16.22 -11.85
CA ARG A 221 9.21 16.88 -10.56
C ARG A 221 9.77 15.88 -9.56
N LYS A 222 9.25 14.65 -9.53
CA LYS A 222 9.80 13.55 -8.71
C LYS A 222 11.27 13.21 -9.03
N ARG A 223 11.78 13.56 -10.22
CA ARG A 223 13.21 13.36 -10.57
C ARG A 223 14.13 14.41 -9.94
N GLN A 224 13.63 15.62 -9.70
CA GLN A 224 14.38 16.74 -9.12
C GLN A 224 14.57 16.61 -7.60
N PHE A 225 13.78 15.75 -6.96
CA PHE A 225 13.81 15.47 -5.51
C PHE A 225 14.44 14.11 -5.17
N ARG A 226 15.30 13.58 -6.05
CA ARG A 226 15.93 12.25 -5.88
C ARG A 226 17.13 12.23 -4.94
N SER A 227 17.67 13.40 -4.63
CA SER A 227 18.77 13.60 -3.69
C SER A 227 18.37 14.63 -2.64
N ASP A 228 18.95 14.53 -1.45
CA ASP A 228 18.76 15.51 -0.37
C ASP A 228 19.17 16.91 -0.84
N GLU A 229 20.25 17.01 -1.63
CA GLU A 229 20.69 18.24 -2.28
C GLU A 229 19.65 18.82 -3.27
N GLY A 230 18.98 17.96 -4.05
CA GLY A 230 17.92 18.39 -4.97
C GLY A 230 16.68 18.91 -4.24
N ILE A 231 16.37 18.34 -3.07
CA ILE A 231 15.31 18.82 -2.18
C ILE A 231 15.72 20.16 -1.55
N GLU A 232 16.93 20.23 -1.01
CA GLU A 232 17.45 21.42 -0.31
C GLU A 232 17.59 22.62 -1.25
N ASN A 233 18.08 22.44 -2.47
CA ASN A 233 18.24 23.51 -3.46
C ASN A 233 16.88 24.08 -3.92
N GLN A 234 15.86 23.24 -4.05
CA GLN A 234 14.50 23.70 -4.38
C GLN A 234 13.87 24.46 -3.21
N MET A 235 14.14 24.05 -1.97
CA MET A 235 13.68 24.77 -0.78
C MET A 235 14.42 26.09 -0.55
N LYS A 236 15.72 26.15 -0.88
CA LYS A 236 16.51 27.39 -0.91
C LYS A 236 15.94 28.38 -1.92
N GLN A 237 15.68 27.92 -3.15
CA GLN A 237 15.01 28.74 -4.17
C GLN A 237 13.60 29.19 -3.75
N ALA A 238 12.93 28.45 -2.86
CA ALA A 238 11.63 28.78 -2.32
C ALA A 238 11.65 29.71 -1.08
N GLY A 239 12.84 30.04 -0.56
CA GLY A 239 13.00 30.85 0.67
C GLY A 239 12.55 30.15 1.95
N MET A 240 12.71 28.82 2.05
CA MET A 240 12.12 27.99 3.13
C MET A 240 13.06 27.55 4.26
N LEU A 241 14.35 27.89 4.23
CA LEU A 241 15.28 27.44 5.29
C LEU A 241 15.03 28.13 6.65
N GLU A 242 14.23 29.20 6.68
CA GLU A 242 13.85 29.90 7.90
C GLU A 242 12.34 29.73 8.18
N GLY A 243 12.00 28.74 9.02
CA GLY A 243 10.76 28.75 9.81
C GLY A 243 9.43 28.89 9.06
N CYS A 244 9.26 28.27 7.88
CA CYS A 244 8.03 28.44 7.11
C CYS A 244 6.86 27.65 7.73
N LYS A 245 5.83 28.35 8.22
CA LYS A 245 4.53 27.80 8.70
C LYS A 245 3.63 27.25 7.58
N ARG A 246 4.18 26.89 6.42
CA ARG A 246 3.43 26.51 5.21
C ARG A 246 3.80 25.11 4.76
N THR A 247 2.84 24.40 4.16
CA THR A 247 3.04 23.05 3.63
C THR A 247 3.90 23.07 2.36
N LEU A 248 4.58 21.96 2.04
CA LEU A 248 5.35 21.81 0.79
C LEU A 248 4.48 22.13 -0.44
N LEU A 249 3.19 21.78 -0.38
CA LEU A 249 2.19 22.05 -1.42
C LEU A 249 1.91 23.53 -1.63
N GLU A 250 1.71 24.31 -0.56
CA GLU A 250 1.48 25.76 -0.65
C GLU A 250 2.67 26.47 -1.29
N VAL A 251 3.86 25.93 -1.10
CA VAL A 251 5.08 26.39 -1.76
C VAL A 251 5.13 25.95 -3.22
N PHE A 252 4.72 24.72 -3.55
CA PHE A 252 4.57 24.30 -4.95
C PHE A 252 3.60 25.18 -5.74
N TYR A 253 2.53 25.67 -5.12
CA TYR A 253 1.60 26.60 -5.77
C TYR A 253 2.21 27.98 -6.02
N ARG A 254 3.25 28.39 -5.29
CA ARG A 254 4.01 29.62 -5.60
C ARG A 254 4.90 29.49 -6.82
N PHE A 255 5.37 28.28 -7.14
CA PHE A 255 6.07 27.96 -8.39
C PHE A 255 5.10 27.76 -9.58
N ARG A 256 3.96 28.45 -9.58
CA ARG A 256 3.05 28.60 -10.72
C ARG A 256 3.37 29.73 -11.72
N PRO A 257 4.51 30.46 -11.76
CA PRO A 257 4.74 31.28 -12.93
C PRO A 257 4.93 30.33 -14.11
N PHE A 258 4.30 30.63 -15.24
CA PHE A 258 4.20 29.81 -16.48
C PHE A 258 3.05 28.80 -16.57
N LEU A 259 1.89 29.10 -15.97
CA LEU A 259 0.61 28.73 -16.60
C LEU A 259 -0.21 30.01 -16.84
N ALA A 260 0.23 30.81 -17.81
CA ALA A 260 -0.75 31.56 -18.59
C ALA A 260 -1.42 30.57 -19.55
N PRO A 261 -2.74 30.63 -19.76
CA PRO A 261 -3.31 30.12 -21.00
C PRO A 261 -2.94 31.12 -22.10
N GLY A 262 -2.01 30.74 -22.97
CA GLY A 262 -1.48 31.51 -24.08
C GLY A 262 -0.33 30.77 -24.72
#